data_AF-A0A3R9EGS2-F1
#
_entry.id   AF-A0A3R9EGS2-F1
#
_cell.length_a   1.000
_cell.length_b   1.000
_cell.length_c   1.000
_cell.angle_alpha   90.00
_cell.angle_beta   90.00
_cell.angle_gamma   90.00
#
_symmetry.space_group_name_H-M   'P 1'
#
loop_
_entity.id
_entity.type
_entity.pdbx_description
1 polymer ?
#
loop_
_entity_poly.entity_id
_entity_poly.type
_entity_poly.pdbx_seq_one_letter_code
_entity_poly.pdbx_strand_id
1 'polypeptide(L)'
;MKPRGIIIRIRNKKKATRRKIKSSSKKDAQKHLKEEAEKHIEEQFVLPGDVVGTNEEFEAGEGTYTLRGNIYSTRTGNVEVDRKKRSVSVRATSELPPVIKKDDIVVGNVVNVRDSMALVQIAAIKGHGEREVNNPGIAAIHISNIKEDYVKNIANELALMDVVKAKVIDTDSMRLSIAARELGVMSAICGRCGEPLAIEEGKLKCPACGKTEKRKLSADYGTGII
;
A
#
# COMPACT_ATOMS: atom_id res chain seq x y z
N MET A 1 -23.11 -49.17 46.61
CA MET A 1 -21.67 -48.93 46.90
C MET A 1 -21.36 -47.44 46.73
N LYS A 2 -21.00 -46.75 47.83
CA LYS A 2 -20.32 -45.44 47.82
C LYS A 2 -18.81 -45.67 47.78
N PRO A 3 -18.04 -44.76 47.17
CA PRO A 3 -16.90 -44.13 47.87
C PRO A 3 -16.93 -42.60 47.66
N ARG A 4 -16.86 -41.73 48.69
CA ARG A 4 -15.64 -41.20 49.37
C ARG A 4 -14.54 -40.87 48.33
N GLY A 5 -14.16 -39.65 47.98
CA GLY A 5 -14.16 -38.35 48.64
C GLY A 5 -12.71 -37.90 48.81
N ILE A 6 -12.21 -36.94 48.00
CA ILE A 6 -10.97 -36.20 48.28
C ILE A 6 -11.22 -34.71 48.02
N ILE A 7 -10.95 -33.94 49.07
CA ILE A 7 -11.03 -32.49 49.18
C ILE A 7 -9.64 -31.94 48.84
N ILE A 8 -9.53 -31.01 47.89
CA ILE A 8 -8.37 -30.12 47.82
C ILE A 8 -8.88 -28.68 47.85
N ARG A 9 -8.60 -28.01 48.98
CA ARG A 9 -8.72 -26.57 49.16
C ARG A 9 -7.58 -25.87 48.45
N ILE A 10 -7.88 -24.91 47.58
CA ILE A 10 -6.98 -23.78 47.31
C ILE A 10 -7.77 -22.50 47.52
N ARG A 11 -7.49 -21.82 48.63
CA ARG A 11 -7.73 -20.38 48.79
C ARG A 11 -6.55 -19.66 48.16
N ASN A 12 -6.78 -18.70 47.25
CA ASN A 12 -6.37 -17.34 47.60
C ASN A 12 -6.99 -16.23 46.74
N LYS A 13 -7.22 -15.13 47.45
CA LYS A 13 -7.65 -13.79 47.03
C LYS A 13 -6.67 -13.19 46.03
N LYS A 14 -7.17 -12.50 44.98
CA LYS A 14 -6.75 -11.13 44.64
C LYS A 14 -7.93 -10.35 44.04
N LYS A 15 -8.31 -9.28 44.74
CA LYS A 15 -9.08 -8.16 44.19
C LYS A 15 -8.24 -7.56 43.05
N ALA A 16 -8.82 -7.42 41.86
CA ALA A 16 -8.30 -6.55 40.81
C ALA A 16 -9.48 -5.80 40.18
N THR A 17 -9.66 -4.58 40.66
CA THR A 17 -10.21 -3.40 39.96
C THR A 17 -11.02 -3.65 38.68
N ARG A 18 -12.34 -3.41 38.77
CA ARG A 18 -13.18 -3.03 37.62
C ARG A 18 -12.61 -1.73 37.03
N ARG A 19 -11.67 -1.83 36.09
CA ARG A 19 -11.36 -0.73 35.18
C ARG A 19 -12.49 -0.70 34.14
N LYS A 20 -13.36 0.32 34.25
CA LYS A 20 -14.25 0.74 33.17
C LYS A 20 -13.39 1.06 31.95
N ILE A 21 -13.22 0.10 31.05
CA ILE A 21 -12.61 0.34 29.74
C ILE A 21 -13.76 0.66 28.80
N LYS A 22 -13.93 1.98 28.60
CA LYS A 22 -14.46 2.66 27.40
C LYS A 22 -15.68 2.00 26.75
N SER A 23 -16.86 2.41 27.22
CA SER A 23 -18.14 2.35 26.50
C SER A 23 -18.22 3.29 25.28
N SER A 24 -17.10 3.87 24.84
CA SER A 24 -17.03 4.81 23.71
C SER A 24 -16.68 4.12 22.39
N SER A 25 -15.94 3.02 22.36
CA SER A 25 -15.43 2.41 21.12
C SER A 25 -16.43 1.51 20.37
N LYS A 26 -17.52 1.08 21.02
CA LYS A 26 -18.58 0.29 20.34
C LYS A 26 -19.53 1.16 19.52
N LYS A 27 -19.69 2.44 19.86
CA LYS A 27 -20.56 3.37 19.14
C LYS A 27 -19.96 3.83 17.82
N ASP A 28 -18.64 4.06 17.80
CA ASP A 28 -17.94 4.53 16.59
C ASP A 28 -17.85 3.42 15.52
N ALA A 29 -17.62 2.17 15.93
CA ALA A 29 -17.63 1.02 15.02
C ALA A 29 -19.02 0.73 14.43
N GLN A 30 -20.09 0.91 15.22
CA GLN A 30 -21.48 0.79 14.73
C GLN A 30 -21.93 1.96 13.85
N LYS A 31 -21.22 3.09 13.88
CA LYS A 31 -21.52 4.28 13.06
C LYS A 31 -20.94 4.15 11.65
N HIS A 32 -19.70 3.65 11.53
CA HIS A 32 -19.07 3.36 10.23
C HIS A 32 -19.85 2.31 9.43
N LEU A 33 -20.31 1.23 10.07
CA LEU A 33 -21.12 0.19 9.42
C LEU A 33 -22.52 0.69 8.97
N LYS A 34 -23.00 1.83 9.50
CA LYS A 34 -24.26 2.46 9.08
C LYS A 34 -24.06 3.54 8.01
N GLU A 35 -22.86 4.11 7.88
CA GLU A 35 -22.55 5.09 6.84
C GLU A 35 -22.39 4.45 5.45
N GLU A 36 -21.95 3.19 5.38
CA GLU A 36 -21.83 2.45 4.11
C GLU A 36 -23.18 2.00 3.51
N ALA A 37 -24.27 2.02 4.29
CA ALA A 37 -25.53 1.32 3.98
C ALA A 37 -26.62 2.15 3.29
N GLU A 38 -26.39 3.42 2.93
CA GLU A 38 -27.36 4.26 2.20
C GLU A 38 -26.81 4.83 0.88
N LYS A 39 -25.83 4.16 0.27
CA LYS A 39 -25.53 4.35 -1.15
C LYS A 39 -26.52 3.52 -1.95
N HIS A 40 -27.50 4.16 -2.57
CA HIS A 40 -28.32 3.49 -3.56
C HIS A 40 -27.53 3.44 -4.86
N ILE A 41 -27.06 2.24 -5.21
CA ILE A 41 -26.57 1.97 -6.55
C ILE A 41 -27.83 1.90 -7.42
N GLU A 42 -28.05 2.92 -8.24
CA GLU A 42 -29.02 2.79 -9.32
C GLU A 42 -28.30 1.98 -10.40
N GLU A 43 -28.88 0.85 -10.82
CA GLU A 43 -28.31 -0.03 -11.86
C GLU A 43 -28.41 0.60 -13.27
N GLN A 44 -28.23 1.91 -13.36
CA GLN A 44 -28.17 2.63 -14.61
C GLN A 44 -26.73 2.61 -15.12
N PHE A 45 -26.51 1.81 -16.15
CA PHE A 45 -25.27 1.79 -16.91
C PHE A 45 -25.20 3.02 -17.83
N VAL A 46 -24.08 3.73 -17.80
CA VAL A 46 -23.87 4.99 -18.52
C VAL A 46 -22.55 5.00 -19.28
N LEU A 47 -22.52 5.77 -20.36
CA LEU A 47 -21.35 6.06 -21.20
C LEU A 47 -20.83 7.49 -20.95
N PRO A 48 -19.57 7.78 -21.30
CA PRO A 48 -19.05 9.15 -21.25
C PRO A 48 -19.89 10.07 -22.13
N GLY A 49 -20.36 11.18 -21.56
CA GLY A 49 -21.25 12.13 -22.23
C GLY A 49 -22.74 11.95 -21.92
N ASP A 50 -23.13 10.85 -21.27
CA ASP A 50 -24.51 10.67 -20.82
C ASP A 50 -24.84 11.59 -19.64
N VAL A 51 -26.08 12.08 -19.59
CA VAL A 51 -26.59 12.89 -18.48
C VAL A 51 -26.95 11.97 -17.31
N VAL A 52 -26.39 12.26 -16.14
CA VAL A 52 -26.59 11.48 -14.91
C VAL A 52 -27.37 12.24 -13.83
N GLY A 53 -27.61 13.54 -14.04
CA GLY A 53 -28.40 14.36 -13.13
C GLY A 53 -28.29 15.85 -13.43
N THR A 54 -28.89 16.67 -12.58
CA THR A 54 -28.80 18.14 -12.65
C THR A 54 -28.08 18.69 -11.42
N ASN A 55 -27.44 19.85 -11.56
CA ASN A 55 -26.72 20.50 -10.44
C ASN A 55 -27.69 21.09 -9.38
N GLU A 56 -28.98 21.13 -9.68
CA GLU A 56 -30.04 21.57 -8.75
C GLU A 56 -30.43 20.43 -7.80
N GLU A 57 -30.37 19.19 -8.28
CA GLU A 57 -30.72 17.99 -7.54
C GLU A 57 -29.52 17.45 -6.77
N PHE A 58 -28.35 17.44 -7.41
CA PHE A 58 -27.14 16.79 -6.93
C PHE A 58 -25.87 17.60 -7.21
N GLU A 59 -24.82 17.35 -6.45
CA GLU A 59 -23.45 17.80 -6.69
C GLU A 59 -22.69 16.76 -7.54
N ALA A 60 -21.79 17.22 -8.41
CA ALA A 60 -20.95 16.35 -9.23
C ALA A 60 -19.89 15.64 -8.37
N GLY A 61 -19.99 14.33 -8.27
CA GLY A 61 -19.04 13.45 -7.59
C GLY A 61 -18.00 12.84 -8.54
N GLU A 62 -17.33 11.78 -8.07
CA GLU A 62 -16.28 11.12 -8.84
C GLU A 62 -16.80 10.54 -10.16
N GLY A 63 -16.05 10.73 -11.25
CA GLY A 63 -16.45 10.23 -12.56
C GLY A 63 -17.52 11.07 -13.27
N THR A 64 -17.85 12.24 -12.76
CA THR A 64 -18.82 13.16 -13.37
C THR A 64 -18.25 14.58 -13.53
N TYR A 65 -18.87 15.40 -14.37
CA TYR A 65 -18.57 16.83 -14.50
C TYR A 65 -19.85 17.62 -14.75
N THR A 66 -19.84 18.90 -14.38
CA THR A 66 -21.00 19.79 -14.61
C THR A 66 -20.77 20.63 -15.86
N LEU A 67 -21.78 20.71 -16.73
CA LEU A 67 -21.79 21.60 -17.88
C LEU A 67 -23.22 22.16 -18.07
N ARG A 68 -23.36 23.49 -18.13
CA ARG A 68 -24.64 24.18 -18.37
C ARG A 68 -25.80 23.71 -17.47
N GLY A 69 -25.52 23.44 -16.20
CA GLY A 69 -26.53 23.02 -15.20
C GLY A 69 -26.82 21.52 -15.16
N ASN A 70 -26.32 20.75 -16.12
CA ASN A 70 -26.42 19.29 -16.13
C ASN A 70 -25.11 18.64 -15.67
N ILE A 71 -25.24 17.46 -15.08
CA ILE A 71 -24.13 16.60 -14.69
C ILE A 71 -24.01 15.50 -15.73
N TYR A 72 -22.82 15.37 -16.30
CA TYR A 72 -22.49 14.41 -17.34
C TYR A 72 -21.48 13.39 -16.82
N SER A 73 -21.56 12.17 -17.32
CA SER A 73 -20.56 11.14 -17.05
C SER A 73 -19.25 11.41 -17.80
N THR A 74 -18.13 11.18 -17.13
CA THR A 74 -16.77 11.17 -17.75
C THR A 74 -16.28 9.77 -18.09
N ARG A 75 -16.93 8.72 -17.59
CA ARG A 75 -16.45 7.33 -17.65
C ARG A 75 -17.59 6.33 -17.82
N THR A 76 -17.31 5.19 -18.41
CA THR A 76 -18.30 4.11 -18.53
C THR A 76 -18.49 3.40 -17.19
N GLY A 77 -19.72 3.25 -16.72
CA GLY A 77 -19.96 2.68 -15.39
C GLY A 77 -21.41 2.65 -14.95
N ASN A 78 -21.61 2.33 -13.68
CA ASN A 78 -22.93 2.38 -13.02
C ASN A 78 -23.04 3.64 -12.17
N VAL A 79 -24.22 4.26 -12.16
CA VAL A 79 -24.49 5.47 -11.39
C VAL A 79 -24.65 5.14 -9.90
N GLU A 80 -23.92 5.86 -9.06
CA GLU A 80 -24.08 5.84 -7.60
C GLU A 80 -24.62 7.18 -7.13
N VAL A 81 -25.78 7.14 -6.47
CA VAL A 81 -26.41 8.32 -5.88
C VAL A 81 -26.28 8.25 -4.37
N ASP A 82 -25.54 9.21 -3.80
CA ASP A 82 -25.49 9.43 -2.36
C ASP A 82 -26.51 10.53 -2.00
N ARG A 83 -27.68 10.12 -1.50
CA ARG A 83 -28.75 11.05 -1.14
C ARG A 83 -28.44 11.89 0.11
N LYS A 84 -27.54 11.44 0.99
CA LYS A 84 -27.16 12.20 2.19
C LYS A 84 -26.31 13.39 1.83
N LYS A 85 -25.35 13.17 0.93
CA LYS A 85 -24.48 14.23 0.39
C LYS A 85 -25.09 14.95 -0.80
N ARG A 86 -26.22 14.45 -1.31
CA ARG A 86 -26.83 14.87 -2.57
C ARG A 86 -25.77 14.87 -3.68
N SER A 87 -25.01 13.79 -3.83
CA SER A 87 -23.97 13.70 -4.86
C SER A 87 -24.19 12.54 -5.80
N VAL A 88 -23.92 12.75 -7.09
CA VAL A 88 -23.97 11.71 -8.13
C VAL A 88 -22.56 11.39 -8.60
N SER A 89 -22.21 10.11 -8.60
CA SER A 89 -20.92 9.62 -9.07
C SER A 89 -21.11 8.42 -10.00
N VAL A 90 -20.11 8.13 -10.82
CA VAL A 90 -20.15 6.98 -11.72
C VAL A 90 -19.06 6.00 -11.32
N ARG A 91 -19.46 4.84 -10.79
CA ARG A 91 -18.54 3.73 -10.51
C ARG A 91 -18.15 3.10 -11.84
N ALA A 92 -16.89 3.21 -12.20
CA ALA A 92 -16.36 2.61 -13.42
C ALA A 92 -16.59 1.09 -13.43
N THR A 93 -17.03 0.54 -14.57
CA THR A 93 -17.04 -0.92 -14.79
C THR A 93 -15.63 -1.45 -15.03
N SER A 94 -14.72 -0.60 -15.51
CA SER A 94 -13.28 -0.88 -15.54
C SER A 94 -12.66 -0.57 -14.18
N GLU A 95 -11.64 -1.35 -13.80
CA GLU A 95 -10.78 -0.99 -12.68
C GLU A 95 -10.12 0.37 -12.97
N LEU A 96 -10.18 1.27 -11.99
CA LEU A 96 -9.49 2.56 -12.04
C LEU A 96 -7.98 2.32 -11.93
N PRO A 97 -7.15 3.21 -12.54
CA PRO A 97 -5.71 3.18 -12.32
C PRO A 97 -5.43 3.17 -10.82
N PRO A 98 -4.57 2.27 -10.34
CA PRO A 98 -4.32 2.14 -8.92
C PRO A 98 -3.66 3.42 -8.40
N VAL A 99 -4.20 3.95 -7.31
CA VAL A 99 -3.64 5.11 -6.62
C VAL A 99 -2.83 4.61 -5.44
N ILE A 100 -1.59 5.09 -5.34
CA ILE A 100 -0.69 4.73 -4.24
C ILE A 100 -1.26 5.29 -2.93
N LYS A 101 -1.45 4.41 -1.95
CA LYS A 101 -1.88 4.77 -0.61
C LYS A 101 -0.75 4.58 0.39
N LYS A 102 -0.91 5.22 1.55
CA LYS A 102 -0.07 4.94 2.70
C LYS A 102 -0.17 3.46 3.07
N ASP A 103 0.97 2.90 3.45
CA ASP A 103 1.17 1.49 3.80
C ASP A 103 1.13 0.49 2.63
N ASP A 104 0.94 0.94 1.38
CA ASP A 104 1.04 0.07 0.21
C ASP A 104 2.48 -0.44 0.01
N ILE A 105 2.59 -1.65 -0.54
CA ILE A 105 3.86 -2.23 -0.99
C ILE A 105 4.01 -1.94 -2.47
N VAL A 106 5.10 -1.26 -2.83
CA VAL A 106 5.44 -0.86 -4.19
C VAL A 106 6.73 -1.52 -4.62
N VAL A 107 6.84 -1.74 -5.93
CA VAL A 107 8.06 -2.20 -6.59
C VAL A 107 8.51 -1.11 -7.55
N GLY A 108 9.80 -0.80 -7.52
CA GLY A 108 10.38 0.24 -8.35
C GLY A 108 11.86 0.06 -8.58
N ASN A 109 12.40 0.86 -9.48
CA ASN A 109 13.82 0.85 -9.86
C ASN A 109 14.54 2.03 -9.22
N VAL A 110 15.73 1.80 -8.67
CA VAL A 110 16.56 2.87 -8.13
C VAL A 110 17.16 3.68 -9.28
N VAL A 111 16.75 4.94 -9.41
CA VAL A 111 17.20 5.84 -10.47
C VAL A 111 18.38 6.71 -10.07
N ASN A 112 18.59 6.93 -8.77
CA ASN A 112 19.74 7.67 -8.27
C ASN A 112 20.01 7.33 -6.81
N VAL A 113 21.27 7.36 -6.40
CA VAL A 113 21.68 7.19 -5.00
C VAL A 113 22.55 8.38 -4.60
N ARG A 114 22.10 9.10 -3.57
CA ARG A 114 22.85 10.18 -2.91
C ARG A 114 23.31 9.72 -1.53
N ASP A 115 24.04 10.58 -0.82
CA ASP A 115 24.58 10.26 0.49
C ASP A 115 23.50 9.99 1.56
N SER A 116 22.40 10.76 1.53
CA SER A 116 21.33 10.71 2.54
C SER A 116 20.01 10.11 2.04
N MET A 117 19.86 9.92 0.74
CA MET A 117 18.64 9.36 0.14
C MET A 117 18.89 8.63 -1.19
N ALA A 118 18.08 7.60 -1.46
CA ALA A 118 17.96 6.97 -2.76
C ALA A 118 16.63 7.37 -3.43
N LEU A 119 16.68 7.67 -4.72
CA LEU A 119 15.52 7.97 -5.54
C LEU A 119 15.08 6.71 -6.27
N VAL A 120 13.78 6.42 -6.21
CA VAL A 120 13.16 5.22 -6.75
C VAL A 120 12.02 5.63 -7.68
N GLN A 121 12.08 5.14 -8.92
CA GLN A 121 10.98 5.22 -9.85
C GLN A 121 10.06 4.03 -9.59
N ILE A 122 8.87 4.28 -9.08
CA ILE A 122 7.87 3.23 -8.83
C ILE A 122 7.37 2.73 -10.20
N ALA A 123 7.20 1.41 -10.31
CA ALA A 123 6.72 0.75 -11.52
C ALA A 123 5.40 0.01 -11.27
N ALA A 124 5.25 -0.62 -10.11
CA ALA A 124 4.08 -1.44 -9.78
C ALA A 124 3.68 -1.32 -8.30
N ILE A 125 2.40 -1.57 -8.02
CA ILE A 125 1.86 -1.69 -6.66
C ILE A 125 1.41 -3.14 -6.46
N LYS A 126 1.79 -3.74 -5.33
CA LYS A 126 1.38 -5.10 -4.98
C LYS A 126 -0.13 -5.21 -4.91
N GLY A 127 -0.69 -6.22 -5.59
CA GLY A 127 -2.13 -6.50 -5.60
C GLY A 127 -2.95 -5.78 -6.68
N HIS A 128 -2.32 -4.93 -7.50
CA HIS A 128 -3.01 -4.17 -8.56
C HIS A 128 -2.66 -4.63 -10.00
N GLY A 129 -2.10 -5.84 -10.15
CA GLY A 129 -1.85 -6.48 -11.45
C GLY A 129 -0.80 -5.78 -12.32
N GLU A 130 -0.89 -5.97 -13.63
CA GLU A 130 0.02 -5.42 -14.66
C GLU A 130 -0.33 -3.97 -15.07
N ARG A 131 -1.33 -3.34 -14.44
CA ARG A 131 -1.69 -1.97 -14.80
C ARG A 131 -0.61 -1.00 -14.33
N GLU A 132 -0.04 -0.28 -15.29
CA GLU A 132 0.88 0.82 -15.03
C GLU A 132 0.23 1.81 -14.06
N VAL A 133 0.96 2.12 -12.98
CA VAL A 133 0.55 3.17 -12.05
C VAL A 133 0.60 4.48 -12.83
N ASN A 134 -0.50 5.22 -12.89
CA ASN A 134 -0.51 6.51 -13.56
C ASN A 134 0.46 7.47 -12.85
N ASN A 135 1.58 7.75 -13.50
CA ASN A 135 2.62 8.69 -13.08
C ASN A 135 3.00 8.59 -11.59
N PRO A 136 3.67 7.51 -11.15
CA PRO A 136 3.87 7.25 -9.74
C PRO A 136 4.96 8.16 -9.11
N GLY A 137 5.40 9.19 -9.83
CA GLY A 137 6.42 10.13 -9.40
C GLY A 137 7.76 9.48 -9.10
N ILE A 138 8.71 10.31 -8.66
CA ILE A 138 9.96 9.85 -8.07
C ILE A 138 9.75 9.79 -6.56
N ALA A 139 9.92 8.61 -5.99
CA ALA A 139 9.82 8.38 -4.56
C ALA A 139 11.20 8.35 -3.92
N ALA A 140 11.29 8.64 -2.62
CA ALA A 140 12.56 8.75 -1.91
C ALA A 140 12.65 7.79 -0.71
N ILE A 141 13.74 7.04 -0.65
CA ILE A 141 14.14 6.26 0.53
C ILE A 141 15.23 7.04 1.26
N HIS A 142 14.92 7.52 2.47
CA HIS A 142 15.92 8.16 3.34
C HIS A 142 16.79 7.12 4.05
N ILE A 143 18.04 7.46 4.38
CA ILE A 143 18.99 6.55 5.07
C ILE A 143 18.42 5.90 6.34
N SER A 144 17.61 6.65 7.10
CA SER A 144 16.94 6.18 8.32
C SER A 144 15.88 5.09 8.08
N ASN A 145 15.43 4.92 6.83
CA ASN A 145 14.36 3.99 6.48
C ASN A 145 14.88 2.75 5.76
N ILE A 146 16.20 2.56 5.69
CA ILE A 146 16.83 1.44 4.99
C ILE A 146 16.87 0.18 5.87
N LYS A 147 17.26 0.34 7.15
CA LYS A 147 17.29 -0.70 8.18
C LYS A 147 17.03 -0.06 9.54
N GLU A 148 16.70 -0.89 10.52
CA GLU A 148 16.64 -0.48 11.93
C GLU A 148 18.05 -0.16 12.48
N ASP A 149 19.05 -0.89 12.00
CA ASP A 149 20.46 -0.66 12.33
C ASP A 149 21.02 0.59 11.64
N TYR A 150 22.05 1.18 12.26
CA TYR A 150 22.73 2.35 11.72
C TYR A 150 23.44 2.05 10.39
N VAL A 151 22.96 2.67 9.32
CA VAL A 151 23.57 2.63 7.98
C VAL A 151 24.52 3.81 7.83
N LYS A 152 25.81 3.54 7.58
CA LYS A 152 26.82 4.57 7.31
C LYS A 152 26.69 5.16 5.90
N ASN A 153 26.57 4.28 4.89
CA ASN A 153 26.56 4.63 3.48
C ASN A 153 25.43 3.88 2.76
N ILE A 154 24.57 4.62 2.04
CA ILE A 154 23.48 4.03 1.25
C ILE A 154 24.00 3.14 0.13
N ALA A 155 25.15 3.48 -0.46
CA ALA A 155 25.76 2.71 -1.55
C ALA A 155 26.10 1.24 -1.19
N ASN A 156 26.17 0.90 0.10
CA ASN A 156 26.35 -0.48 0.56
C ASN A 156 25.04 -1.26 0.69
N GLU A 157 23.91 -0.59 0.53
CA GLU A 157 22.57 -1.14 0.75
C GLU A 157 21.72 -1.10 -0.52
N LEU A 158 21.85 -0.05 -1.32
CA LEU A 158 21.15 0.18 -2.58
C LEU A 158 22.16 0.71 -3.61
N ALA A 159 22.01 0.29 -4.87
CA ALA A 159 22.70 0.97 -5.96
C ALA A 159 21.77 1.24 -7.14
N LEU A 160 22.31 1.99 -8.10
CA LEU A 160 21.63 2.34 -9.34
C LEU A 160 21.14 1.08 -10.08
N MET A 161 19.96 1.17 -10.68
CA MET A 161 19.28 0.11 -11.44
C MET A 161 18.81 -1.11 -10.62
N ASP A 162 18.93 -1.08 -9.29
CA ASP A 162 18.32 -2.12 -8.46
C ASP A 162 16.80 -2.08 -8.54
N VAL A 163 16.18 -3.25 -8.59
CA VAL A 163 14.76 -3.42 -8.38
C VAL A 163 14.51 -3.58 -6.88
N VAL A 164 13.71 -2.70 -6.29
CA VAL A 164 13.43 -2.65 -4.85
C VAL A 164 11.95 -2.82 -4.55
N LYS A 165 11.66 -3.66 -3.54
CA LYS A 165 10.37 -3.76 -2.87
C LYS A 165 10.37 -2.85 -1.66
N ALA A 166 9.50 -1.87 -1.63
CA ALA A 166 9.43 -0.86 -0.57
C ALA A 166 7.99 -0.63 -0.11
N LYS A 167 7.86 -0.12 1.11
CA LYS A 167 6.58 0.26 1.69
C LYS A 167 6.43 1.77 1.71
N VAL A 168 5.26 2.27 1.34
CA VAL A 168 4.93 3.70 1.32
C VAL A 168 4.63 4.17 2.74
N ILE A 169 5.39 5.13 3.23
CA ILE A 169 5.19 5.74 4.57
C ILE A 169 4.30 6.97 4.46
N ASP A 170 4.52 7.76 3.41
CA ASP A 170 3.86 9.04 3.20
C ASP A 170 3.65 9.25 1.70
N THR A 171 2.41 9.58 1.33
CA THR A 171 1.98 9.83 -0.04
C THR A 171 2.23 11.27 -0.46
N ASP A 172 2.27 12.23 0.48
CA ASP A 172 2.45 13.65 0.16
C ASP A 172 3.89 13.95 -0.27
N SER A 173 4.85 13.38 0.46
CA SER A 173 6.28 13.48 0.16
C SER A 173 6.85 12.28 -0.63
N MET A 174 6.00 11.30 -0.97
CA MET A 174 6.39 10.04 -1.63
C MET A 174 7.60 9.36 -0.94
N ARG A 175 7.52 9.24 0.39
CA ARG A 175 8.59 8.67 1.23
C ARG A 175 8.40 7.17 1.41
N LEU A 176 9.47 6.42 1.15
CA LEU A 176 9.49 4.96 1.20
C LEU A 176 10.35 4.41 2.35
N SER A 177 10.04 3.17 2.77
CA SER A 177 10.85 2.37 3.70
C SER A 177 11.13 0.99 3.15
N ILE A 178 12.34 0.49 3.42
CA ILE A 178 12.77 -0.90 3.17
C ILE A 178 13.32 -1.57 4.45
N ALA A 179 13.01 -1.02 5.63
CA ALA A 179 13.55 -1.49 6.90
C ALA A 179 13.10 -2.90 7.26
N ALA A 180 11.88 -3.29 6.88
CA ALA A 180 11.35 -4.62 7.16
C ALA A 180 12.14 -5.72 6.44
N ARG A 181 12.09 -6.95 6.97
CA ARG A 181 12.84 -8.09 6.42
C ARG A 181 12.37 -8.54 5.04
N GLU A 182 11.07 -8.46 4.78
CA GLU A 182 10.45 -8.76 3.49
C GLU A 182 10.72 -7.69 2.42
N LEU A 183 11.16 -6.50 2.84
CA LEU A 183 11.45 -5.38 1.95
C LEU A 183 12.95 -5.26 1.66
N GLY A 184 13.28 -4.63 0.55
CA GLY A 184 14.65 -4.46 0.09
C GLY A 184 14.81 -4.74 -1.40
N VAL A 185 16.05 -4.98 -1.81
CA VAL A 185 16.41 -5.30 -3.18
C VAL A 185 15.88 -6.68 -3.54
N MET A 186 15.20 -6.79 -4.68
CA MET A 186 14.65 -8.03 -5.26
C MET A 186 15.52 -8.57 -6.39
N SER A 187 16.14 -7.67 -7.15
CA SER A 187 17.06 -8.00 -8.24
C SER A 187 18.12 -6.90 -8.32
N ALA A 188 19.37 -7.32 -8.47
CA ALA A 188 20.52 -6.43 -8.58
C ALA A 188 21.41 -6.86 -9.74
N ILE A 189 22.04 -5.88 -10.37
CA ILE A 189 23.03 -6.09 -11.44
C ILE A 189 24.43 -5.78 -10.93
N CYS A 190 25.42 -6.50 -11.46
CA CYS A 190 26.81 -6.26 -11.14
C CYS A 190 27.26 -4.91 -11.71
N GLY A 191 27.76 -4.01 -10.86
CA GLY A 191 28.24 -2.70 -11.30
C GLY A 191 29.50 -2.73 -12.20
N ARG A 192 30.10 -3.91 -12.43
CA ARG A 192 31.28 -4.07 -13.30
C ARG A 192 30.94 -4.61 -14.68
N CYS A 193 30.12 -5.65 -14.77
CA CYS A 193 29.85 -6.36 -16.03
C CYS A 193 28.36 -6.40 -16.42
N GLY A 194 27.46 -5.87 -15.59
CA GLY A 194 26.02 -5.84 -15.87
C GLY A 194 25.27 -7.16 -15.63
N GLU A 195 25.98 -8.25 -15.33
CA GLU A 195 25.36 -9.56 -15.08
C GLU A 195 24.52 -9.54 -13.78
N PRO A 196 23.34 -10.21 -13.74
CA PRO A 196 22.55 -10.34 -12.53
C PRO A 196 23.35 -11.00 -11.40
N LEU A 197 23.23 -10.44 -10.19
CA LEU A 197 23.92 -10.96 -9.01
C LEU A 197 23.15 -12.15 -8.42
N ALA A 198 23.86 -13.23 -8.09
CA ALA A 198 23.30 -14.39 -7.41
C ALA A 198 23.61 -14.35 -5.92
N ILE A 199 22.76 -14.96 -5.10
CA ILE A 199 23.05 -15.13 -3.67
C ILE A 199 23.92 -16.37 -3.50
N GLU A 200 25.14 -16.18 -3.01
CA GLU A 200 26.03 -17.24 -2.55
C GLU A 200 26.38 -16.99 -1.08
N GLU A 201 26.11 -17.96 -0.20
CA GLU A 201 26.42 -17.88 1.24
C GLU A 201 25.90 -16.61 1.95
N GLY A 202 24.73 -16.11 1.51
CA GLY A 202 24.11 -14.89 2.07
C GLY A 202 24.75 -13.57 1.60
N LYS A 203 25.62 -13.61 0.59
CA LYS A 203 26.20 -12.43 -0.07
C LYS A 203 25.83 -12.42 -1.56
N LEU A 204 25.82 -11.24 -2.17
CA LEU A 204 25.63 -11.12 -3.61
C LEU A 204 26.96 -11.29 -4.32
N LYS A 205 27.05 -12.28 -5.20
CA LYS A 205 28.23 -12.55 -6.01
C LYS A 205 27.87 -12.62 -7.47
N CYS A 206 28.70 -12.01 -8.31
CA CYS A 206 28.56 -12.09 -9.74
C CYS A 206 29.11 -13.42 -10.25
N PRO A 207 28.32 -14.22 -11.00
CA PRO A 207 28.79 -15.48 -11.58
C PRO A 207 29.82 -15.28 -12.69
N ALA A 208 29.77 -14.16 -13.42
CA ALA A 208 30.68 -13.89 -14.55
C ALA A 208 32.05 -13.35 -14.12
N CYS A 209 32.10 -12.37 -13.20
CA CYS A 209 33.36 -11.71 -12.82
C CYS A 209 33.82 -11.99 -11.38
N GLY A 210 33.05 -12.76 -10.60
CA GLY A 210 33.38 -13.12 -9.22
C GLY A 210 33.29 -11.99 -8.19
N LYS A 211 32.94 -10.77 -8.61
CA LYS A 211 32.82 -9.61 -7.71
C LYS A 211 31.70 -9.85 -6.70
N THR A 212 32.01 -9.61 -5.43
CA THR A 212 31.05 -9.67 -4.33
C THR A 212 30.59 -8.27 -3.97
N GLU A 213 29.29 -8.07 -3.83
CA GLU A 213 28.67 -6.80 -3.45
C GLU A 213 27.75 -6.99 -2.24
N LYS A 214 27.54 -5.91 -1.49
CA LYS A 214 26.61 -5.88 -0.36
C LYS A 214 25.41 -5.02 -0.76
N ARG A 215 24.21 -5.48 -0.41
CA ARG A 215 22.93 -4.79 -0.58
C ARG A 215 21.97 -5.20 0.55
N LYS A 216 20.91 -4.41 0.79
CA LYS A 216 19.80 -4.80 1.66
C LYS A 216 18.86 -5.72 0.90
N LEU A 217 19.08 -7.03 1.03
CA LEU A 217 18.26 -8.06 0.39
C LEU A 217 16.86 -8.11 1.00
N SER A 218 15.86 -8.23 0.12
CA SER A 218 14.52 -8.72 0.47
C SER A 218 14.58 -10.24 0.66
N ALA A 219 13.67 -10.79 1.47
CA ALA A 219 13.43 -12.23 1.54
C ALA A 219 13.04 -12.84 0.17
N ASP A 220 12.50 -12.04 -0.74
CA ASP A 220 11.99 -12.47 -2.05
C ASP A 220 13.02 -12.30 -3.18
N TYR A 221 14.30 -12.07 -2.86
CA TYR A 221 15.34 -11.87 -3.87
C TYR A 221 15.41 -13.04 -4.85
N GLY A 222 15.40 -12.74 -6.16
CA GLY A 222 15.49 -13.74 -7.23
C GLY A 222 14.25 -14.62 -7.43
N THR A 223 13.19 -14.46 -6.63
CA THR A 223 11.95 -15.25 -6.80
C THR A 223 11.00 -14.67 -7.84
N GLY A 224 11.14 -13.37 -8.14
CA GLY A 224 10.23 -12.65 -9.04
C GLY A 224 8.82 -12.43 -8.45
N ILE A 225 8.62 -12.72 -7.16
CA ILE A 225 7.31 -12.62 -6.51
C ILE A 225 7.14 -11.22 -5.92
N ILE A 226 6.07 -10.53 -6.30
CA ILE A 226 5.70 -9.20 -5.79
C ILE A 226 4.69 -9.34 -4.63
#